data_AF-A0A3D0H6Y3-F1
#
_entry.id   AF-A0A3D0H6Y3-F1
#
_cell.length_a   1.000
_cell.length_b   1.000
_cell.length_c   1.000
_cell.angle_alpha   90.00
_cell.angle_beta   90.00
_cell.angle_gamma   90.00
#
_symmetry.space_group_name_H-M   'P 1'
#
loop_
_entity.id
_entity.type
_entity.pdbx_description
1 polymer ?
#
loop_
_entity_poly.entity_id
_entity_poly.type
_entity_poly.pdbx_seq_one_letter_code
_entity_poly.pdbx_strand_id
1 'polypeptide(L)'
;MEKILSQDEVDALLRGISDGEIETEQEKPEEVEGIRTYDLTSQDRIIRGRMPTLEIINDRYARLFRTSMSASLRKVIDVTVTQTEMIKFGEFIRTLPVPTS
;
A
#
# COMPACT_ATOMS: atom_id res chain seq x y z
N MET A 1 48.54 -25.74 -11.50
CA MET A 1 49.05 -26.35 -10.26
C MET A 1 48.28 -25.69 -9.14
N GLU A 2 47.23 -26.35 -8.65
CA GLU A 2 46.49 -25.87 -7.47
C GLU A 2 47.47 -25.73 -6.32
N LYS A 3 47.54 -24.55 -5.69
CA LYS A 3 48.22 -24.39 -4.41
C LYS A 3 47.37 -25.09 -3.37
N ILE A 4 47.58 -26.39 -3.22
CA ILE A 4 47.09 -27.15 -2.08
C ILE A 4 47.89 -26.66 -0.88
N LEU A 5 47.22 -25.94 0.01
CA LEU A 5 47.81 -25.51 1.28
C LEU A 5 48.21 -26.75 2.07
N SER A 6 49.35 -26.66 2.75
CA SER A 6 49.73 -27.70 3.72
C SER A 6 48.75 -27.66 4.91
N GLN A 7 48.53 -28.80 5.57
CA GLN A 7 47.57 -28.83 6.68
C GLN A 7 47.96 -27.93 7.85
N ASP A 8 49.25 -27.65 8.01
CA ASP A 8 49.74 -26.69 9.00
C ASP A 8 49.27 -25.25 8.68
N GLU A 9 49.17 -24.90 7.40
CA GLU A 9 48.66 -23.59 6.97
C GLU A 9 47.13 -23.52 7.12
N VAL A 10 46.42 -24.62 6.90
CA VAL A 10 44.96 -24.71 7.15
C VAL A 10 44.64 -24.55 8.63
N ASP A 11 45.41 -25.20 9.50
CA ASP A 11 45.25 -25.10 10.95
C ASP A 11 45.60 -23.69 11.46
N ALA A 12 46.63 -23.05 10.90
CA ALA A 12 46.96 -21.66 11.22
C ALA A 12 45.82 -20.70 10.83
N LEU A 13 45.21 -20.90 9.66
CA LEU A 13 44.06 -20.10 9.21
C LEU A 13 42.79 -20.36 10.05
N LEU A 14 42.52 -21.61 10.42
CA LEU A 14 41.39 -21.98 11.28
C LEU A 14 41.52 -21.40 12.69
N ARG A 15 42.74 -21.37 13.24
CA ARG A 15 43.02 -20.72 14.52
C ARG A 15 42.82 -19.21 14.43
N GLY A 16 43.32 -18.55 13.39
CA GLY A 16 43.10 -17.12 13.17
C GLY A 16 41.62 -16.74 13.02
N ILE A 17 40.80 -17.62 12.42
CA ILE A 17 39.33 -17.47 12.36
C ILE A 17 38.68 -17.66 13.74
N SER A 18 39.15 -18.62 14.52
CA SER A 18 38.54 -18.99 15.82
C SER A 18 38.90 -18.00 16.93
N ASP A 19 40.10 -17.44 16.89
CA ASP A 19 40.61 -16.45 17.86
C ASP A 19 40.19 -15.01 17.51
N GLY A 20 39.54 -14.82 16.35
CA GLY A 20 39.00 -13.53 15.91
C GLY A 20 40.06 -12.50 15.54
N GLU A 21 41.33 -12.89 15.37
CA GLU A 21 42.41 -12.01 14.93
C GLU A 21 42.29 -11.59 13.46
N ILE A 22 41.49 -12.31 12.68
CA ILE A 22 41.18 -11.96 11.29
C ILE A 22 39.87 -11.19 11.30
N GLU A 23 39.90 -9.91 10.90
CA GLU A 23 38.71 -9.14 10.57
C GLU A 23 38.00 -9.84 9.40
N THR A 24 37.08 -10.77 9.71
CA THR A 24 36.07 -11.17 8.75
C THR A 24 35.18 -9.95 8.57
N GLU A 25 35.20 -9.32 7.40
CA GLU A 25 34.12 -8.43 7.00
C GLU A 25 32.83 -9.23 7.18
N GLN A 26 32.11 -8.97 8.27
CA GLN A 26 30.72 -9.33 8.34
C GLN A 26 30.11 -8.62 7.15
N GLU A 27 29.71 -9.37 6.12
CA GLU A 27 28.79 -8.89 5.10
C GLU A 27 27.61 -8.29 5.86
N LYS A 28 27.66 -6.97 6.08
CA LYS A 28 26.47 -6.21 6.42
C LYS A 28 25.47 -6.61 5.34
N PRO A 29 24.25 -7.03 5.69
CA PRO A 29 23.25 -7.29 4.67
C PRO A 29 23.23 -6.05 3.80
N GLU A 30 23.59 -6.22 2.52
CA GLU A 30 23.54 -5.12 1.58
C GLU A 30 22.17 -4.50 1.76
N GLU A 31 22.11 -3.26 2.26
CA GLU A 31 20.89 -2.49 2.19
C GLU A 31 20.60 -2.43 0.71
N VAL A 32 19.67 -3.26 0.24
CA VAL A 32 19.38 -3.43 -1.18
C VAL A 32 18.95 -2.06 -1.69
N GLU A 33 19.91 -1.33 -2.23
CA GLU A 33 19.78 0.08 -2.55
C GLU A 33 18.80 0.16 -3.73
N GLY A 34 17.54 0.40 -3.42
CA GLY A 34 16.47 0.40 -4.42
C GLY A 34 15.16 -0.25 -3.98
N ILE A 35 15.14 -1.12 -2.95
CA ILE A 35 13.89 -1.68 -2.45
C ILE A 35 13.28 -0.71 -1.43
N ARG A 36 12.42 0.19 -1.93
CA ARG A 36 11.56 1.01 -1.06
C ARG A 36 10.30 0.22 -0.72
N THR A 37 10.04 0.01 0.56
CA THR A 37 8.75 -0.49 1.03
C THR A 37 7.63 0.45 0.54
N TYR A 38 6.81 -0.04 -0.39
CA TYR A 38 5.73 0.74 -0.98
C TYR A 38 4.48 0.63 -0.10
N ASP A 39 4.27 1.65 0.71
CA ASP A 39 3.08 1.75 1.56
C ASP A 39 1.90 2.29 0.74
N LEU A 40 0.98 1.39 0.38
CA LEU A 40 -0.27 1.71 -0.33
C LEU A 40 -1.20 2.66 0.46
N THR A 41 -0.98 2.82 1.76
CA THR A 41 -1.76 3.73 2.62
C THR A 41 -1.22 5.15 2.64
N SER A 42 0.04 5.33 2.22
CA SER A 42 0.76 6.62 2.24
C SER A 42 0.54 7.48 1.00
N GLN A 43 -0.20 6.98 0.00
CA GLN A 43 -0.46 7.74 -1.23
C GLN A 43 -1.40 8.93 -0.97
N ASP A 44 -0.81 10.06 -0.58
CA ASP A 44 -1.42 11.39 -0.66
C ASP A 44 -1.49 11.86 -2.12
N ARG A 45 -2.07 11.04 -3.01
CA ARG A 45 -2.59 11.56 -4.27
C ARG A 45 -3.90 12.29 -3.97
N ILE A 46 -3.79 13.29 -3.10
CA ILE A 46 -4.84 14.27 -2.84
C ILE A 46 -5.01 14.97 -4.19
N ILE A 47 -6.06 14.60 -4.93
CA ILE A 47 -6.53 15.43 -6.02
C ILE A 47 -7.05 16.67 -5.33
N ARG A 48 -6.18 17.69 -5.20
CA ARG A 48 -6.50 19.00 -4.64
C ARG A 48 -7.41 19.69 -5.64
N GLY A 49 -8.69 19.35 -5.63
CA GLY A 49 -9.67 19.92 -6.55
C GLY A 49 -11.01 19.19 -6.50
N ARG A 50 -12.04 19.89 -6.99
CA ARG A 50 -13.33 19.26 -7.31
C ARG A 50 -13.13 18.23 -8.42
N MET A 51 -14.03 17.26 -8.51
CA MET A 51 -14.12 16.35 -9.65
C MET A 51 -15.40 16.65 -10.43
N PRO A 52 -15.41 17.69 -11.31
CA PRO A 52 -16.64 18.14 -11.95
C PRO A 52 -17.30 17.05 -12.78
N THR A 53 -16.51 16.20 -13.44
CA THR A 53 -17.04 15.06 -14.20
C THR A 53 -17.72 14.04 -13.29
N LEU A 54 -17.16 13.76 -12.11
CA LEU A 54 -17.75 12.84 -11.13
C LEU A 54 -19.04 13.43 -10.55
N GLU A 55 -19.05 14.73 -10.26
CA GLU A 55 -20.24 15.46 -9.82
C GLU A 55 -21.37 15.35 -10.86
N ILE A 56 -21.06 15.59 -12.15
CA ILE A 56 -22.03 15.47 -13.25
C ILE A 56 -22.56 14.02 -13.38
N ILE A 57 -21.67 13.03 -13.26
CA ILE A 57 -22.05 11.61 -13.33
C ILE A 57 -22.99 11.26 -12.16
N ASN A 58 -22.65 11.67 -10.93
CA ASN A 58 -23.47 11.41 -9.75
C ASN A 58 -24.83 12.10 -9.82
N ASP A 59 -24.88 13.35 -10.28
CA ASP A 59 -26.12 14.09 -10.46
C ASP A 59 -27.02 13.43 -11.52
N ARG A 60 -26.44 12.96 -12.63
CA ARG A 60 -27.17 12.16 -13.64
C ARG A 60 -27.64 10.82 -13.07
N TYR A 61 -26.80 10.14 -12.29
CA TYR A 61 -27.16 8.88 -11.64
C TYR A 61 -28.33 9.06 -10.68
N ALA A 62 -28.30 10.08 -9.82
CA ALA A 62 -29.37 10.37 -8.86
C ALA A 62 -30.73 10.57 -9.56
N ARG A 63 -30.76 11.29 -10.69
CA ARG A 63 -31.98 11.46 -11.51
C ARG A 63 -32.53 10.15 -12.07
N LEU A 64 -31.64 9.30 -12.61
CA LEU A 64 -32.03 8.00 -13.16
C LEU A 64 -32.49 7.04 -12.06
N PHE A 65 -31.76 7.01 -10.94
CA PHE A 65 -32.07 6.20 -9.78
C PHE A 65 -33.41 6.59 -9.17
N ARG A 66 -33.67 7.90 -9.02
CA ARG A 66 -34.97 8.42 -8.57
C ARG A 66 -36.12 7.89 -9.41
N THR A 67 -36.00 7.99 -10.73
CA THR A 67 -37.02 7.52 -11.68
C THR A 67 -37.23 6.01 -11.58
N SER A 68 -36.13 5.25 -11.59
CA SER A 68 -36.16 3.79 -11.52
C SER A 68 -36.78 3.27 -10.22
N MET A 69 -36.38 3.86 -9.09
CA MET A 69 -36.90 3.45 -7.78
C MET A 69 -38.34 3.90 -7.59
N SER A 70 -38.71 5.09 -8.06
CA SER A 70 -40.10 5.56 -8.00
C SER A 70 -41.05 4.65 -8.79
N ALA A 71 -40.60 4.19 -9.96
CA ALA A 71 -41.34 3.21 -10.76
C ALA A 71 -41.45 1.84 -10.06
N SER A 72 -40.34 1.37 -9.46
CA SER A 72 -40.29 0.06 -8.78
C SER A 72 -41.15 0.02 -7.51
N LEU A 73 -41.09 1.06 -6.68
CA LEU A 73 -41.83 1.15 -5.41
C LEU A 73 -43.25 1.71 -5.58
N ARG A 74 -43.60 2.20 -6.78
CA ARG A 74 -44.87 2.89 -7.07
C ARG A 74 -45.15 4.04 -6.09
N LYS A 75 -44.09 4.75 -5.71
CA LYS A 75 -44.14 5.90 -4.79
C LYS A 75 -43.22 7.00 -5.32
N VAL A 76 -43.57 8.25 -5.05
CA VAL A 76 -42.68 9.37 -5.36
C VAL A 76 -41.53 9.35 -4.37
N ILE A 77 -40.32 9.19 -4.89
CA ILE A 77 -39.09 9.22 -4.10
C ILE A 77 -38.33 10.49 -4.46
N ASP A 78 -37.71 11.10 -3.45
CA ASP A 78 -36.80 12.20 -3.65
C ASP A 78 -35.36 11.75 -3.40
N VAL A 79 -34.47 12.13 -4.31
CA VAL A 79 -33.06 11.75 -4.28
C VAL A 79 -32.27 12.98 -4.69
N THR A 80 -31.45 13.47 -3.78
CA THR A 80 -30.62 14.67 -3.98
C THR A 80 -29.17 14.34 -3.65
N VAL A 81 -28.25 14.78 -4.50
CA VAL A 81 -26.81 14.69 -4.23
C VAL A 81 -26.40 15.86 -3.33
N THR A 82 -25.85 15.59 -2.15
CA THR A 82 -25.48 16.63 -1.18
C THR A 82 -24.11 17.23 -1.47
N GLN A 83 -23.05 16.43 -1.34
CA GLN A 83 -21.68 16.89 -1.53
C GLN A 83 -20.80 15.73 -1.98
N THR A 84 -19.79 16.04 -2.80
CA THR A 84 -18.72 15.09 -3.14
C THR A 84 -17.47 15.51 -2.37
N GLU A 85 -16.96 14.61 -1.54
CA GLU A 85 -15.75 14.82 -0.75
C GLU A 85 -14.73 13.71 -1.03
N MET A 86 -13.45 14.06 -0.93
CA MET A 86 -12.37 13.09 -0.97
C MET A 86 -11.97 12.76 0.46
N ILE A 87 -12.07 11.49 0.83
CA ILE A 87 -11.70 10.98 2.15
C ILE A 87 -10.69 9.84 1.98
N LYS A 88 -9.82 9.64 2.97
CA LYS A 88 -8.89 8.51 2.93
C LYS A 88 -9.67 7.21 3.10
N PHE A 89 -9.24 6.15 2.42
CA PHE A 89 -9.92 4.85 2.51
C PHE A 89 -10.01 4.34 3.96
N GLY A 90 -8.94 4.49 4.74
CA GLY A 90 -8.93 4.12 6.16
C GLY A 90 -9.91 4.93 7.03
N GLU A 91 -10.21 6.18 6.66
CA GLU A 91 -11.23 7.00 7.33
C GLU A 91 -12.64 6.57 6.91
N PHE A 92 -12.85 6.30 5.62
CA PHE A 92 -14.11 5.78 5.09
C PHE A 92 -14.55 4.48 5.78
N ILE A 93 -13.64 3.52 5.97
CA ILE A 93 -13.99 2.26 6.65
C ILE A 93 -14.48 2.50 8.09
N ARG A 94 -13.97 3.54 8.76
CA ARG A 94 -14.37 3.89 10.13
C ARG A 94 -15.74 4.57 10.21
N THR A 95 -16.28 5.09 9.10
CA THR A 95 -17.61 5.72 9.08
C THR A 95 -18.74 4.72 8.83
N LEU A 96 -18.42 3.50 8.41
CA LEU A 96 -19.41 2.47 8.13
C LEU A 96 -20.00 1.90 9.44
N PRO A 97 -21.33 1.83 9.57
CA PRO A 97 -21.96 1.20 10.72
C PRO A 97 -21.70 -0.31 10.70
N VAL A 98 -21.41 -0.89 11.86
CA VAL A 98 -21.21 -2.33 12.03
C VAL A 98 -22.58 -2.99 12.27
N PRO A 99 -22.96 -4.10 11.61
CA PRO A 99 -22.22 -4.85 10.59
C PRO A 99 -22.42 -4.26 9.18
N THR A 100 -21.31 -4.13 8.45
CA THR A 100 -21.30 -3.86 7.01
C THR A 100 -21.10 -5.17 6.25
N SER A 101 -22.02 -5.48 5.33
CA SER A 101 -21.98 -6.67 4.47
C SER A 101 -21.06 -6.52 3.27
#